data_AF-A0A7Z9QQI2-F1
#
_entry.id   AF-A0A7Z9QQI2-F1
#
_cell.length_a   1.000
_cell.length_b   1.000
_cell.length_c   1.000
_cell.angle_alpha   90.00
_cell.angle_beta   90.00
_cell.angle_gamma   90.00
#
_symmetry.space_group_name_H-M   'P 1'
#
loop_
_entity.id
_entity.type
_entity.pdbx_description
1 polymer ?
#
loop_
_entity_poly.entity_id
_entity_poly.type
_entity_poly.pdbx_seq_one_letter_code
_entity_poly.pdbx_strand_id
1 'polypeptide(L)'
;MTKHIQNHQTPDAGVTFRAVTIGLILIPVNIYFIMANHLKYWSTLPTNISLIYNVVITVVMLAALNFLLQRVWPRLVMKQGELLIIYVMLSIASAIAGHDMMQTVVPTIPNGFWFATPENEWKEIFWRHLPSWLTSSNLSSLKYFYVGETTFYDQIYFNDWLRPIIWWALLLTILIWVMVCLDLLLRKQ
;
A
#
# COMPACT_ATOMS: atom_id res chain seq x y z
N MET A 1 5.46 6.55 -53.17
CA MET A 1 6.16 6.91 -51.92
C MET A 1 5.12 7.22 -50.86
N THR A 2 4.62 6.21 -50.13
CA THR A 2 4.02 6.28 -48.79
C THR A 2 3.51 4.88 -48.43
N LYS A 3 4.34 4.10 -47.73
CA LYS A 3 3.90 2.84 -47.12
C LYS A 3 2.99 3.21 -45.95
N HIS A 4 1.75 2.72 -45.97
CA HIS A 4 0.90 2.67 -44.78
C HIS A 4 1.66 1.94 -43.67
N ILE A 5 2.09 2.68 -42.65
CA ILE A 5 2.54 2.11 -41.38
C ILE A 5 1.26 1.61 -40.72
N GLN A 6 0.91 0.36 -40.99
CA GLN A 6 0.00 -0.37 -40.12
C GLN A 6 0.72 -0.50 -38.78
N ASN A 7 0.35 0.36 -37.82
CA ASN A 7 0.60 0.10 -36.41
C ASN A 7 -0.10 -1.22 -36.09
N HIS A 8 0.63 -2.32 -36.15
CA HIS A 8 0.25 -3.52 -35.43
C HIS A 8 0.28 -3.17 -33.95
N GLN A 9 -0.82 -2.59 -33.45
CA GLN A 9 -1.16 -2.66 -32.05
C GLN A 9 -1.31 -4.15 -31.75
N THR A 10 -0.20 -4.77 -31.34
CA THR A 10 -0.21 -6.12 -30.78
C THR A 10 -1.30 -6.15 -29.72
N PRO A 11 -2.18 -7.17 -29.70
CA PRO A 11 -3.34 -7.17 -28.82
C PRO A 11 -2.89 -6.82 -27.41
N ASP A 12 -3.42 -5.70 -26.90
CA ASP A 12 -3.16 -5.20 -25.56
C ASP A 12 -3.40 -6.38 -24.62
N ALA A 13 -2.30 -6.96 -24.12
CA ALA A 13 -2.43 -8.03 -23.17
C ALA A 13 -3.06 -7.40 -21.94
N GLY A 14 -4.33 -7.74 -21.71
CA GLY A 14 -5.07 -7.38 -20.51
C GLY A 14 -4.44 -8.03 -19.29
N VAL A 15 -5.24 -8.44 -18.31
CA VAL A 15 -4.73 -9.02 -17.06
C VAL A 15 -4.03 -10.35 -17.34
N THR A 16 -2.68 -10.34 -17.40
CA THR A 16 -1.88 -11.57 -17.51
C THR A 16 -1.44 -12.04 -16.14
N PHE A 17 -1.44 -13.36 -15.93
CA PHE A 17 -0.94 -13.96 -14.70
C PHE A 17 0.52 -13.56 -14.41
N ARG A 18 1.31 -13.38 -15.48
CA ARG A 18 2.71 -12.93 -15.39
C ARG A 18 2.82 -11.52 -14.80
N ALA A 19 2.06 -10.55 -15.31
CA ALA A 19 2.05 -9.19 -14.79
C ALA A 19 1.60 -9.13 -13.33
N VAL A 20 0.56 -9.88 -12.98
CA VAL A 20 0.05 -9.97 -11.60
C VAL A 20 1.12 -10.55 -10.67
N THR A 21 1.82 -11.61 -11.08
CA THR A 21 2.86 -12.24 -10.26
C THR A 21 4.04 -11.28 -10.05
N ILE A 22 4.49 -10.60 -11.10
CA ILE A 22 5.57 -9.60 -11.01
C ILE A 22 5.15 -8.44 -10.11
N GLY A 23 3.93 -7.92 -10.28
CA GLY A 23 3.39 -6.88 -9.42
C GLY A 23 3.36 -7.31 -7.96
N LEU A 24 2.88 -8.53 -7.66
CA LEU A 24 2.80 -9.07 -6.31
C LEU A 24 4.18 -9.18 -5.64
N ILE A 25 5.20 -9.59 -6.39
CA ILE A 25 6.58 -9.65 -5.91
C ILE A 25 7.17 -8.25 -5.68
N LEU A 26 6.81 -7.28 -6.52
CA LEU A 26 7.31 -5.92 -6.42
C LEU A 26 6.63 -5.12 -5.30
N ILE A 27 5.43 -5.48 -4.87
CA ILE A 27 4.70 -4.76 -3.80
C ILE A 27 5.53 -4.66 -2.51
N PRO A 28 6.05 -5.75 -1.90
CA PRO A 28 6.88 -5.66 -0.70
C PRO A 28 8.12 -4.79 -0.87
N VAL A 29 8.79 -4.88 -2.04
CA VAL A 29 9.97 -4.08 -2.35
C VAL A 29 9.61 -2.59 -2.43
N ASN A 30 8.48 -2.27 -3.07
CA ASN A 30 7.97 -0.92 -3.19
C ASN A 30 7.54 -0.35 -1.83
N ILE A 31 6.87 -1.13 -1.00
CA ILE A 31 6.49 -0.72 0.37
C ILE A 31 7.75 -0.48 1.22
N TYR A 32 8.74 -1.37 1.13
CA TYR A 32 10.02 -1.17 1.81
C TYR A 32 10.69 0.12 1.37
N PHE A 33 10.69 0.43 0.07
CA PHE A 33 11.21 1.69 -0.45
C PHE A 33 10.50 2.90 0.17
N ILE A 34 9.16 2.88 0.26
CA ILE A 34 8.37 3.96 0.90
C ILE A 34 8.77 4.11 2.38
N MET A 35 8.79 3.00 3.13
CA MET A 35 9.12 3.00 4.56
C MET A 35 10.55 3.45 4.83
N ALA A 36 11.51 2.99 4.03
CA ALA A 36 12.91 3.38 4.17
C ALA A 36 13.10 4.88 3.91
N ASN A 37 12.45 5.45 2.89
CA ASN A 37 12.52 6.89 2.61
C ASN A 37 12.03 7.72 3.81
N HIS A 38 10.95 7.29 4.46
CA HIS A 38 10.39 7.99 5.61
C HIS A 38 11.22 7.78 6.88
N LEU A 39 11.40 6.53 7.31
CA LEU A 39 11.94 6.19 8.64
C LEU A 39 13.47 6.27 8.71
N LYS A 40 14.17 6.03 7.59
CA LYS A 40 15.63 5.96 7.58
C LYS A 40 16.26 7.23 7.00
N TYR A 41 15.71 7.74 5.91
CA TYR A 41 16.31 8.85 5.18
C TYR A 41 15.66 10.21 5.49
N TRP A 42 14.58 10.24 6.29
CA TRP A 42 13.81 11.46 6.63
C TRP A 42 13.51 12.31 5.38
N SER A 43 13.28 11.64 4.25
CA SER A 43 13.08 12.25 2.95
C SER A 43 11.59 12.55 2.72
N THR A 44 11.29 13.30 1.67
CA THR A 44 9.91 13.59 1.27
C THR A 44 9.12 12.29 1.07
N LEU A 45 7.90 12.28 1.61
CA LEU A 45 6.98 11.15 1.52
C LEU A 45 6.59 10.91 0.05
N PRO A 46 6.93 9.75 -0.55
CA PRO A 46 6.64 9.48 -1.96
C PRO A 46 5.16 9.55 -2.33
N THR A 47 4.29 9.38 -1.34
CA THR A 47 2.84 9.40 -1.47
C THR A 47 2.22 10.79 -1.33
N ASN A 48 2.98 11.80 -0.88
CA ASN A 48 2.49 13.17 -0.68
C ASN A 48 2.73 14.11 -1.88
N ILE A 49 3.37 13.58 -2.94
CA ILE A 49 3.54 14.29 -4.21
C ILE A 49 2.44 13.77 -5.15
N SER A 50 1.77 14.66 -5.90
CA SER A 50 0.63 14.31 -6.78
C SER A 50 0.92 13.16 -7.75
N LEU A 51 2.19 12.98 -8.13
CA LEU A 51 2.68 11.82 -8.86
C LEU A 51 3.41 10.90 -7.89
N ILE A 52 2.91 9.66 -7.75
CA ILE A 52 3.52 8.58 -6.94
C ILE A 52 4.84 8.18 -7.59
N TYR A 53 5.90 8.96 -7.33
CA TYR A 53 7.13 8.91 -8.11
C TYR A 53 7.88 7.58 -7.93
N ASN A 54 7.73 6.91 -6.78
CA ASN A 54 8.34 5.60 -6.54
C ASN A 54 7.85 4.59 -7.57
N VAL A 55 6.56 4.60 -7.90
CA VAL A 55 5.98 3.71 -8.91
C VAL A 55 6.48 4.07 -10.30
N VAL A 56 6.56 5.37 -10.62
CA VAL A 56 7.07 5.85 -11.91
C VAL A 56 8.51 5.38 -12.10
N ILE A 57 9.37 5.54 -11.09
CA ILE A 57 10.76 5.08 -11.12
C ILE A 57 10.83 3.56 -11.34
N THR A 58 10.03 2.77 -10.62
CA THR A 58 9.97 1.32 -10.81
C THR A 58 9.57 0.93 -12.23
N VAL A 59 8.52 1.57 -12.78
CA VAL A 59 8.03 1.25 -14.13
C VAL A 59 9.02 1.72 -15.20
N VAL A 60 9.69 2.86 -15.03
CA VAL A 60 10.75 3.31 -15.92
C VAL A 60 11.93 2.33 -15.92
N MET A 61 12.34 1.84 -14.76
CA MET A 61 13.37 0.80 -14.67
C MET A 61 12.94 -0.50 -15.34
N LEU A 62 11.69 -0.93 -15.16
CA LEU A 62 11.15 -2.11 -15.85
C LEU A 62 11.11 -1.91 -17.36
N ALA A 63 10.73 -0.73 -17.85
CA ALA A 63 10.71 -0.41 -19.27
C ALA A 63 12.13 -0.39 -19.87
N ALA A 64 13.12 0.16 -19.16
CA ALA A 64 14.52 0.13 -19.57
C ALA A 64 15.06 -1.30 -19.63
N LEU A 65 14.76 -2.13 -18.61
CA LEU A 65 15.10 -3.55 -18.61
C LEU A 65 14.41 -4.30 -19.77
N ASN A 66 13.16 -3.95 -20.06
CA ASN A 66 12.40 -4.54 -21.16
C ASN A 66 13.04 -4.25 -22.53
N PHE A 67 13.54 -3.03 -22.73
CA PHE A 67 14.27 -2.65 -23.93
C PHE A 67 15.57 -3.45 -24.10
N LEU A 68 16.32 -3.66 -23.01
CA LEU A 68 17.52 -4.50 -23.03
C LEU A 68 17.19 -5.97 -23.31
N LEU A 69 16.13 -6.49 -22.69
CA LEU A 69 15.66 -7.86 -22.89
C LEU A 69 15.21 -8.14 -24.33
N GLN A 70 14.68 -7.13 -25.03
CA GLN A 70 14.32 -7.26 -26.44
C GLN A 70 15.51 -7.71 -27.31
N ARG A 71 16.74 -7.32 -26.94
CA ARG A 71 17.95 -7.66 -27.68
C ARG A 71 18.52 -9.04 -27.34
N VAL A 72 18.26 -9.54 -26.12
CA VAL A 72 18.86 -10.80 -25.62
C VAL A 72 17.85 -11.94 -25.63
N TRP A 73 16.64 -11.73 -25.10
CA TRP A 73 15.58 -12.73 -24.97
C TRP A 73 14.19 -12.15 -25.32
N PRO A 74 13.86 -12.03 -26.62
CA PRO A 74 12.61 -11.41 -27.07
C PRO A 74 11.34 -12.12 -26.57
N ARG A 75 11.43 -13.39 -26.15
CA ARG A 75 10.30 -14.15 -25.55
C ARG A 75 9.89 -13.64 -24.17
N LEU A 76 10.77 -12.95 -23.45
CA LEU A 76 10.50 -12.43 -22.10
C LEU A 76 10.01 -10.98 -22.08
N VAL A 77 9.99 -10.31 -23.24
CA VAL A 77 9.57 -8.90 -23.35
C VAL A 77 8.16 -8.70 -22.79
N MET A 78 8.01 -7.74 -21.90
CA MET A 78 6.74 -7.27 -21.35
C MET A 78 5.98 -6.45 -22.39
N LYS A 79 4.67 -6.69 -22.45
CA LYS A 79 3.76 -5.90 -23.28
C LYS A 79 3.36 -4.62 -22.53
N GLN A 80 2.90 -3.63 -23.28
CA GLN A 80 2.45 -2.35 -22.72
C GLN A 80 1.36 -2.53 -21.65
N GLY A 81 0.37 -3.40 -21.90
CA GLY A 81 -0.67 -3.70 -20.93
C GLY A 81 -0.16 -4.34 -19.63
N GLU A 82 0.89 -5.17 -19.69
CA GLU A 82 1.50 -5.78 -18.50
C GLU A 82 2.17 -4.72 -17.61
N LEU A 83 2.91 -3.79 -18.22
CA LEU A 83 3.53 -2.66 -17.50
C LEU A 83 2.47 -1.74 -16.87
N LEU A 84 1.36 -1.51 -17.57
CA LEU A 84 0.24 -0.71 -17.05
C LEU A 84 -0.41 -1.38 -15.83
N ILE A 85 -0.59 -2.71 -15.85
CA ILE A 85 -1.14 -3.44 -14.69
C ILE A 85 -0.20 -3.34 -13.50
N ILE A 86 1.10 -3.54 -13.71
CA ILE A 86 2.10 -3.38 -12.65
C ILE A 86 2.05 -1.96 -12.08
N TYR A 87 1.96 -0.94 -12.94
CA TYR A 87 1.81 0.45 -12.53
C TYR A 87 0.58 0.64 -11.63
N VAL A 88 -0.59 0.13 -12.04
CA VAL A 88 -1.84 0.25 -11.26
C VAL A 88 -1.73 -0.47 -9.92
N MET A 89 -1.23 -1.72 -9.91
CA MET A 89 -1.05 -2.51 -8.68
C MET A 89 -0.13 -1.80 -7.68
N LEU A 90 1.02 -1.29 -8.16
CA LEU A 90 1.96 -0.60 -7.30
C LEU A 90 1.45 0.77 -6.83
N SER A 91 0.65 1.47 -7.65
CA SER A 91 0.03 2.74 -7.28
C SER A 91 -0.97 2.56 -6.14
N ILE A 92 -1.87 1.57 -6.25
CA ILE A 92 -2.83 1.24 -5.20
C ILE A 92 -2.10 0.80 -3.92
N ALA A 93 -1.10 -0.08 -4.04
CA ALA A 93 -0.32 -0.51 -2.89
C ALA A 93 0.43 0.65 -2.21
N SER A 94 0.96 1.60 -2.99
CA SER A 94 1.64 2.79 -2.47
C SER A 94 0.68 3.70 -1.72
N ALA A 95 -0.53 3.93 -2.26
CA ALA A 95 -1.55 4.74 -1.60
C ALA A 95 -1.95 4.15 -0.24
N ILE A 96 -2.09 2.81 -0.15
CA ILE A 96 -2.42 2.11 1.09
C ILE A 96 -1.24 2.13 2.08
N ALA A 97 -0.03 1.87 1.61
CA ALA A 97 1.16 1.85 2.46
C ALA A 97 1.69 3.25 2.83
N GLY A 98 1.08 4.31 2.29
CA GLY A 98 1.48 5.69 2.50
C GLY A 98 1.37 6.15 3.95
N HIS A 99 2.02 7.28 4.22
CA HIS A 99 1.99 7.92 5.54
C HIS A 99 0.57 8.22 6.03
N ASP A 100 -0.24 8.78 5.13
CA ASP A 100 -1.59 9.27 5.45
C ASP A 100 -2.61 8.14 5.59
N MET A 101 -2.18 6.88 5.39
CA MET A 101 -2.99 5.70 5.57
C MET A 101 -2.38 4.80 6.65
N MET A 102 -1.55 3.80 6.29
CA MET A 102 -1.06 2.80 7.25
C MET A 102 -0.23 3.39 8.40
N GLN A 103 0.60 4.41 8.15
CA GLN A 103 1.42 4.99 9.22
C GLN A 103 0.60 5.83 10.22
N THR A 104 -0.59 6.28 9.82
CA THR A 104 -1.53 7.00 10.69
C THR A 104 -2.49 6.04 11.39
N VAL A 105 -3.04 5.07 10.65
CA VAL A 105 -4.01 4.10 11.18
C VAL A 105 -3.36 3.20 12.23
N VAL A 106 -2.16 2.67 11.99
CA VAL A 106 -1.54 1.71 12.90
C VAL A 106 -1.34 2.30 14.30
N PRO A 107 -0.81 3.53 14.49
CA PRO A 107 -0.72 4.15 15.81
C PRO A 107 -2.06 4.54 16.43
N THR A 108 -3.11 4.83 15.64
CA THR A 108 -4.43 5.18 16.21
C THR A 108 -5.09 4.01 16.95
N ILE A 109 -4.71 2.77 16.63
CA ILE A 109 -5.24 1.56 17.29
C ILE A 109 -4.79 1.46 18.76
N PRO A 110 -3.47 1.58 19.09
CA PRO A 110 -2.97 1.43 20.46
C PRO A 110 -2.62 2.73 21.20
N ASN A 111 -2.26 3.83 20.51
CA ASN A 111 -1.57 4.97 21.14
C ASN A 111 -2.39 5.61 22.26
N GLY A 112 -3.71 5.74 22.09
CA GLY A 112 -4.59 6.36 23.08
C GLY A 112 -4.63 5.62 24.42
N PHE A 113 -4.27 4.33 24.44
CA PHE A 113 -4.18 3.52 25.65
C PHE A 113 -2.74 3.41 26.15
N TRP A 114 -1.78 3.14 25.26
CA TRP A 114 -0.38 2.91 25.64
C TRP A 114 0.32 4.16 26.17
N PHE A 115 0.07 5.31 25.55
CA PHE A 115 0.71 6.58 25.93
C PHE A 115 -0.14 7.42 26.90
N ALA A 116 -1.20 6.84 27.48
CA ALA A 116 -1.99 7.54 28.49
C ALA A 116 -1.17 7.67 29.79
N THR A 117 -0.93 8.91 30.23
CA THR A 117 -0.24 9.20 31.49
C THR A 117 -1.13 10.06 32.39
N PRO A 118 -0.87 10.12 33.71
CA PRO A 118 -1.62 11.01 34.59
C PRO A 118 -1.56 12.49 34.17
N GLU A 119 -0.45 12.92 33.57
CA GLU A 119 -0.22 14.32 33.19
C GLU A 119 -0.99 14.73 31.93
N ASN A 120 -1.24 13.79 31.01
CA ASN A 120 -2.02 14.08 29.79
C ASN A 120 -3.52 13.80 29.95
N GLU A 121 -3.91 13.11 31.03
CA GLU A 121 -5.30 12.78 31.36
C GLU A 121 -6.06 12.03 30.26
N TRP A 122 -5.36 11.39 29.31
CA TRP A 122 -5.99 10.75 28.15
C TRP A 122 -6.97 9.64 28.52
N LYS A 123 -6.73 9.01 29.68
CA LYS A 123 -7.66 8.02 30.23
C LYS A 123 -9.05 8.60 30.49
N GLU A 124 -9.11 9.78 31.10
CA GLU A 124 -10.39 10.43 31.43
C GLU A 124 -11.02 11.09 30.21
N ILE A 125 -10.18 11.65 29.33
CA ILE A 125 -10.64 12.43 28.17
C ILE A 125 -11.06 11.52 27.00
N PHE A 126 -10.29 10.48 26.69
CA PHE A 126 -10.44 9.75 25.42
C PHE A 126 -10.96 8.32 25.57
N TRP A 127 -10.64 7.57 26.63
CA TRP A 127 -10.91 6.12 26.66
C TRP A 127 -12.38 5.76 26.47
N ARG A 128 -13.30 6.62 26.96
CA ARG A 128 -14.74 6.42 26.78
C ARG A 128 -15.22 6.62 25.33
N HIS A 129 -14.49 7.40 24.54
CA HIS A 129 -14.82 7.74 23.16
C HIS A 129 -14.11 6.87 22.13
N LEU A 130 -13.10 6.08 22.55
CA LEU A 130 -12.37 5.18 21.66
C LEU A 130 -13.20 3.90 21.43
N PRO A 131 -13.64 3.63 20.19
CA PRO A 131 -14.44 2.47 19.89
C PRO A 131 -13.62 1.19 19.98
N SER A 132 -14.02 0.28 20.87
CA SER A 132 -13.34 -1.00 21.14
C SER A 132 -13.28 -1.98 19.94
N TRP A 133 -13.89 -1.63 18.81
CA TRP A 133 -13.86 -2.41 17.57
C TRP A 133 -12.87 -1.87 16.53
N LEU A 134 -12.38 -0.63 16.69
CA LEU A 134 -11.28 -0.05 15.89
C LEU A 134 -9.97 0.07 16.66
N THR A 135 -10.02 0.00 18.00
CA THR A 135 -8.86 0.20 18.86
C THR A 135 -8.57 -1.05 19.70
N SER A 136 -7.33 -1.16 20.19
CA SER A 136 -6.94 -2.17 21.17
C SER A 136 -6.67 -1.50 22.50
N SER A 137 -7.44 -1.89 23.53
CA SER A 137 -7.30 -1.39 24.89
C SER A 137 -6.50 -2.31 25.82
N ASN A 138 -6.05 -3.46 25.33
CA ASN A 138 -5.39 -4.48 26.14
C ASN A 138 -3.90 -4.16 26.32
N LEU A 139 -3.55 -3.52 27.45
CA LEU A 139 -2.17 -3.10 27.74
C LEU A 139 -1.14 -4.24 27.68
N SER A 140 -1.52 -5.48 28.00
CA SER A 140 -0.62 -6.63 27.88
C SER A 140 -0.29 -6.95 26.42
N SER A 141 -1.31 -6.88 25.55
CA SER A 141 -1.14 -7.01 24.09
C SER A 141 -0.31 -5.86 23.51
N LEU A 142 -0.57 -4.63 23.97
CA LEU A 142 0.17 -3.44 23.53
C LEU A 142 1.64 -3.49 23.96
N LYS A 143 1.94 -4.03 25.15
CA LYS A 143 3.33 -4.22 25.59
C LYS A 143 4.13 -5.05 24.58
N TYR A 144 3.54 -6.11 24.04
CA TYR A 144 4.20 -6.92 23.01
C TYR A 144 4.42 -6.17 21.70
N PHE A 145 3.49 -5.28 21.33
CA PHE A 145 3.63 -4.45 20.13
C PHE A 145 4.76 -3.42 20.26
N TYR A 146 4.90 -2.74 21.40
CA TYR A 146 5.90 -1.68 21.57
C TYR A 146 7.26 -2.14 22.10
N VAL A 147 7.27 -3.09 23.04
CA VAL A 147 8.50 -3.54 23.72
C VAL A 147 9.08 -4.78 23.04
N GLY A 148 8.25 -5.60 22.40
CA GLY A 148 8.65 -6.87 21.79
C GLY A 148 8.61 -8.04 22.78
N GLU A 149 9.56 -8.98 22.63
CA GLU A 149 9.80 -10.14 23.52
C GLU A 149 8.75 -11.28 23.50
N THR A 150 7.99 -11.45 22.41
CA THR A 150 7.05 -12.59 22.28
C THR A 150 7.05 -13.24 20.90
N THR A 151 6.49 -14.46 20.84
CA THR A 151 6.06 -15.09 19.60
C THR A 151 4.67 -14.59 19.20
N PHE A 152 4.50 -14.20 17.92
CA PHE A 152 3.23 -13.77 17.31
C PHE A 152 2.03 -14.72 17.49
N TYR A 153 2.26 -15.94 17.99
CA TYR A 153 1.28 -17.02 18.12
C TYR A 153 0.51 -17.03 19.44
N ASP A 154 0.70 -16.03 20.31
CA ASP A 154 -0.15 -15.91 21.49
C ASP A 154 -1.58 -15.57 21.06
N GLN A 155 -2.51 -16.47 21.38
CA GLN A 155 -3.91 -16.37 20.97
C GLN A 155 -4.59 -15.12 21.54
N ILE A 156 -4.11 -14.60 22.68
CA ILE A 156 -4.59 -13.36 23.28
C ILE A 156 -4.24 -12.16 22.39
N TYR A 157 -3.00 -12.10 21.91
CA TYR A 157 -2.53 -11.04 21.01
C TYR A 157 -3.28 -11.09 19.67
N PHE A 158 -3.40 -12.28 19.09
CA PHE A 158 -4.06 -12.45 17.79
C PHE A 158 -5.52 -11.97 17.82
N ASN A 159 -6.29 -12.39 18.83
CA ASN A 159 -7.71 -12.02 18.94
C ASN A 159 -7.92 -10.53 19.20
N ASP A 160 -7.04 -9.92 19.99
CA ASP A 160 -7.11 -8.50 20.34
C ASP A 160 -6.86 -7.58 19.13
N TRP A 161 -5.98 -7.98 18.21
CA TRP A 161 -5.67 -7.22 17.00
C TRP A 161 -6.54 -7.58 15.80
N LEU A 162 -7.02 -8.82 15.70
CA LEU A 162 -7.79 -9.28 14.55
C LEU A 162 -9.05 -8.43 14.33
N ARG A 163 -9.75 -8.08 15.41
CA ARG A 163 -10.99 -7.30 15.32
C ARG A 163 -10.73 -5.89 14.77
N PRO A 164 -9.84 -5.06 15.34
CA PRO A 164 -9.44 -3.79 14.74
C PRO A 164 -8.99 -3.91 13.28
N ILE A 165 -8.14 -4.89 12.97
CA ILE A 165 -7.60 -5.09 11.61
C ILE A 165 -8.73 -5.32 10.60
N ILE A 166 -9.70 -6.17 10.91
CA ILE A 166 -10.83 -6.46 10.01
C ILE A 166 -11.66 -5.20 9.76
N TRP A 167 -11.98 -4.43 10.80
CA TRP A 167 -12.79 -3.22 10.65
C TRP A 167 -12.07 -2.11 9.90
N TRP A 168 -10.78 -1.92 10.16
CA TRP A 168 -9.95 -0.99 9.38
C TRP A 168 -9.82 -1.43 7.92
N ALA A 169 -9.56 -2.71 7.66
CA ALA A 169 -9.49 -3.24 6.30
C ALA A 169 -10.81 -3.04 5.54
N LEU A 170 -11.95 -3.28 6.20
CA LEU A 170 -13.27 -3.06 5.62
C LEU A 170 -13.48 -1.57 5.30
N LEU A 171 -13.24 -0.68 6.26
CA LEU A 171 -13.38 0.77 6.08
C LEU A 171 -12.54 1.28 4.91
N LEU A 172 -11.26 0.90 4.86
CA LEU A 172 -10.33 1.31 3.81
C LEU A 172 -10.73 0.75 2.45
N THR A 173 -11.21 -0.50 2.40
CA THR A 173 -11.69 -1.11 1.15
C THR A 173 -12.89 -0.36 0.60
N ILE A 174 -13.86 -0.01 1.46
CA ILE A 174 -15.04 0.78 1.07
C ILE A 174 -14.62 2.16 0.58
N LEU A 175 -13.69 2.83 1.28
CA LEU A 175 -13.22 4.15 0.91
C LEU A 175 -12.56 4.14 -0.48
N ILE A 176 -11.64 3.20 -0.72
CA ILE A 176 -10.98 3.02 -2.03
C ILE A 176 -12.02 2.72 -3.10
N TRP A 177 -13.00 1.86 -2.81
CA TRP A 177 -14.08 1.55 -3.75
C TRP A 177 -14.88 2.79 -4.16
N VAL A 178 -15.25 3.64 -3.19
CA VAL A 178 -15.95 4.91 -3.45
C VAL A 178 -15.10 5.84 -4.30
N MET A 179 -13.80 5.99 -4.00
CA MET A 179 -12.89 6.82 -4.79
C MET A 179 -12.80 6.33 -6.24
N VAL A 180 -12.64 5.03 -6.47
CA VAL A 180 -12.64 4.45 -7.82
C VAL A 180 -13.98 4.69 -8.53
N CYS A 181 -15.10 4.57 -7.81
CA CYS A 181 -16.42 4.87 -8.39
C CYS A 181 -16.53 6.35 -8.81
N LEU A 182 -16.03 7.27 -7.99
CA LEU A 182 -16.01 8.70 -8.31
C LEU A 182 -15.14 8.99 -9.53
N ASP A 183 -13.94 8.40 -9.62
CA ASP A 183 -13.05 8.55 -10.78
C ASP A 183 -13.73 8.07 -12.08
N LEU A 184 -14.46 6.95 -12.01
CA LEU A 184 -15.21 6.42 -13.15
C LEU A 184 -16.39 7.32 -13.57
N LEU A 185 -17.04 7.98 -12.61
CA LEU A 185 -18.12 8.93 -12.89
C LEU A 185 -17.57 10.22 -13.52
N LEU A 186 -16.50 10.78 -12.95
CA LEU A 186 -15.84 11.97 -13.48
C LEU A 186 -15.25 11.75 -14.86
N ARG A 187 -14.71 10.55 -15.14
CA ARG A 187 -14.21 10.19 -16.47
C ARG A 187 -15.30 10.17 -17.56
N LYS A 188 -16.57 9.98 -17.19
CA LYS A 188 -17.69 10.00 -18.13
C LYS A 188 -18.20 11.41 -18.44
N GLN A 189 -17.86 12.40 -17.61
CA GLN A 189 -18.18 13.82 -17.83
C GLN A 189 -17.12 14.47 -18.72
#